data_AF-A0AAW8CMG6-F1
#
_entry.id   AF-A0AAW8CMG6-F1
#
_cell.length_a   1.000
_cell.length_b   1.000
_cell.length_c   1.000
_cell.angle_alpha   90.00
_cell.angle_beta   90.00
_cell.angle_gamma   90.00
#
_symmetry.space_group_name_H-M   'P 1'
#
loop_
_entity.id
_entity.type
_entity.pdbx_description
1 polymer ?
#
loop_
_entity_poly.entity_id
_entity_poly.type
_entity_poly.pdbx_seq_one_letter_code
_entity_poly.pdbx_strand_id
1 'polypeptide(L)'
;MIEIVKQILTQELPIRQCLMHPGHNTAMPDITSILKAEISRVARKEVRAEIETLKKASTSYRSAIADLRRQVVTLEKELRRVSKGAARQAAEETPSDANGSDTKRRFSATRLAAHRAKLGLSAASYGVLVGVSGQTIYHWEQGKARPRAAQLESLATVRNLGARDITERLAAQ
;
A
#
# COMPACT_ATOMS: atom_id res chain seq x y z
N MET A 1 22.23 -29.63 -12.00
CA MET A 1 21.49 -30.58 -11.12
C MET A 1 20.28 -31.20 -11.79
N ILE A 2 19.49 -30.47 -12.58
CA ILE A 2 18.29 -31.04 -13.25
C ILE A 2 18.67 -31.99 -14.40
N GLU A 3 19.69 -31.65 -15.20
CA GLU A 3 20.20 -32.54 -16.27
C GLU A 3 20.85 -33.85 -15.76
N ILE A 4 21.44 -33.86 -14.56
CA ILE A 4 22.08 -35.06 -13.98
C ILE A 4 21.02 -36.10 -13.56
N VAL A 5 19.86 -35.64 -13.07
CA VAL A 5 18.76 -36.55 -12.68
C VAL A 5 18.04 -37.14 -13.90
N LYS A 6 17.99 -36.40 -15.01
CA LYS A 6 17.44 -36.89 -16.29
C LYS A 6 18.31 -37.99 -16.93
N GLN A 7 19.64 -37.89 -16.75
CA GLN A 7 20.60 -38.88 -17.26
C GLN A 7 20.50 -40.24 -16.52
N ILE A 8 20.15 -40.23 -15.23
CA ILE A 8 20.05 -41.46 -14.40
C ILE A 8 18.78 -42.28 -14.71
N LEU A 9 17.71 -41.65 -15.20
CA LEU A 9 16.43 -42.33 -15.48
C LEU A 9 16.32 -42.93 -16.90
N THR A 10 17.37 -42.82 -17.72
CA THR A 10 17.30 -43.20 -19.15
C THR A 10 18.41 -44.17 -19.58
N GLN A 11 18.92 -45.01 -18.68
CA GLN A 11 19.73 -46.18 -19.05
C GLN A 11 19.44 -47.38 -18.14
N GLU A 12 18.71 -48.37 -18.68
CA GLU A 12 19.26 -49.71 -18.95
C GLU A 12 18.28 -50.52 -19.83
N LEU A 13 18.87 -51.23 -20.80
CA LEU A 13 18.23 -52.09 -21.80
C LEU A 13 18.19 -53.57 -21.27
N PRO A 14 18.11 -54.64 -22.10
CA PRO A 14 16.93 -55.51 -22.17
C PRO A 14 17.26 -57.00 -21.92
N ILE A 15 16.46 -57.75 -21.17
CA ILE A 15 16.63 -59.21 -21.09
C ILE A 15 15.29 -59.94 -21.26
N ARG A 16 15.28 -60.76 -22.32
CA ARG A 16 14.27 -61.75 -22.71
C ARG A 16 13.94 -62.72 -21.57
N GLN A 17 12.66 -63.06 -21.38
CA GLN A 17 12.24 -64.48 -21.29
C GLN A 17 10.71 -64.71 -21.26
N CYS A 18 10.32 -65.68 -22.09
CA CYS A 18 9.24 -66.64 -21.93
C CYS A 18 7.78 -66.19 -21.74
N LEU A 19 7.03 -66.38 -22.83
CA LEU A 19 5.65 -66.88 -22.81
C LEU A 19 5.49 -68.00 -21.77
N MET A 20 4.69 -67.75 -20.73
CA MET A 20 3.78 -68.69 -20.10
C MET A 20 2.64 -67.88 -19.46
N HIS A 21 1.53 -67.72 -20.18
CA HIS A 21 0.22 -67.72 -19.54
C HIS A 21 -0.27 -69.17 -19.67
N PRO A 22 -0.69 -69.82 -18.57
CA PRO A 22 -2.10 -69.74 -18.26
C PRO A 22 -2.40 -69.77 -16.75
N GLY A 23 -3.54 -69.19 -16.38
CA GLY A 23 -4.04 -69.26 -15.01
C GLY A 23 -4.75 -67.99 -14.57
N HIS A 24 -5.65 -67.44 -15.39
CA HIS A 24 -6.74 -66.62 -14.84
C HIS A 24 -7.62 -67.54 -14.00
N ASN A 25 -7.21 -67.76 -12.74
CA ASN A 25 -8.13 -68.22 -11.72
C ASN A 25 -9.06 -67.04 -11.44
N THR A 26 -10.14 -66.96 -12.20
CA THR A 26 -11.32 -66.14 -11.87
C THR A 26 -12.05 -66.82 -10.71
N ALA A 27 -11.36 -66.99 -9.59
CA ALA A 27 -12.01 -67.14 -8.30
C ALA A 27 -12.43 -65.73 -7.87
N MET A 28 -13.66 -65.60 -7.36
CA MET A 28 -14.27 -64.37 -6.85
C MET A 28 -13.25 -63.27 -6.48
N PRO A 29 -13.40 -62.03 -7.00
CA PRO A 29 -12.44 -60.98 -6.69
C PRO A 29 -12.26 -60.87 -5.18
N ASP A 30 -11.00 -60.91 -4.73
CA ASP A 30 -10.66 -60.93 -3.30
C ASP A 30 -11.35 -59.75 -2.62
N ILE A 31 -12.33 -60.05 -1.78
CA ILE A 31 -13.19 -59.08 -1.09
C ILE A 31 -12.32 -58.08 -0.32
N THR A 32 -11.19 -58.53 0.21
CA THR A 32 -10.21 -57.70 0.91
C THR A 32 -9.60 -56.66 -0.03
N SER A 33 -9.25 -57.06 -1.25
CA SER A 33 -8.70 -56.18 -2.27
C SER A 33 -9.71 -55.13 -2.74
N ILE A 34 -10.98 -55.52 -2.94
CA ILE A 34 -12.07 -54.60 -3.31
C ILE A 34 -12.30 -53.58 -2.19
N LEU A 35 -12.40 -54.05 -0.94
CA LEU A 35 -12.63 -53.18 0.21
C LEU A 35 -11.47 -52.19 0.42
N LYS A 36 -10.22 -52.65 0.30
CA LYS A 36 -9.04 -51.77 0.36
C LYS A 36 -9.04 -50.73 -0.75
N ALA A 37 -9.41 -51.12 -1.97
CA ALA A 37 -9.52 -50.20 -3.11
C ALA A 37 -10.61 -49.15 -2.86
N GLU A 38 -11.75 -49.56 -2.32
CA GLU A 38 -12.87 -48.68 -2.02
C GLU A 38 -12.58 -47.72 -0.87
N ILE A 39 -11.99 -48.19 0.23
CA ILE A 39 -11.49 -47.34 1.33
C ILE A 39 -10.49 -46.32 0.79
N SER A 40 -9.54 -46.74 -0.04
CA SER A 40 -8.55 -45.84 -0.65
C SER A 40 -9.20 -44.82 -1.58
N ARG A 41 -10.25 -45.21 -2.31
CA ARG A 41 -11.00 -44.32 -3.20
C ARG A 41 -11.77 -43.27 -2.40
N VAL A 42 -12.49 -43.68 -1.35
CA VAL A 42 -13.25 -42.79 -0.47
C VAL A 42 -12.31 -41.85 0.28
N ALA A 43 -11.24 -42.36 0.91
CA ALA A 43 -10.26 -41.53 1.59
C ALA A 43 -9.65 -40.45 0.68
N ARG A 44 -9.29 -40.82 -0.56
CA ARG A 44 -8.80 -39.84 -1.55
C ARG A 44 -9.87 -38.84 -1.97
N LYS A 45 -11.14 -39.24 -2.02
CA LYS A 45 -12.27 -38.35 -2.34
C LYS A 45 -12.48 -37.32 -1.23
N GLU A 46 -12.50 -37.75 0.02
CA GLU A 46 -12.66 -36.85 1.18
C GLU A 46 -11.49 -35.88 1.31
N VAL A 47 -10.25 -36.37 1.21
CA VAL A 47 -9.05 -35.51 1.24
C VAL A 47 -9.07 -34.48 0.11
N ARG A 48 -9.51 -34.86 -1.09
CA ARG A 48 -9.67 -33.89 -2.19
C ARG A 48 -10.74 -32.85 -1.85
N ALA A 49 -11.92 -33.27 -1.37
CA ALA A 49 -13.00 -32.36 -1.04
C ALA A 49 -12.57 -31.30 -0.02
N GLU A 50 -11.86 -31.71 1.04
CA GLU A 50 -11.32 -30.80 2.06
C GLU A 50 -10.28 -29.83 1.49
N ILE A 51 -9.36 -30.32 0.64
CA ILE A 51 -8.25 -29.51 0.13
C ILE A 51 -8.68 -28.58 -1.03
N GLU A 52 -9.75 -28.88 -1.77
CA GLU A 52 -10.16 -28.07 -2.92
C GLU A 52 -10.53 -26.63 -2.54
N THR A 53 -11.17 -26.43 -1.39
CA THR A 53 -11.50 -25.07 -0.89
C THR A 53 -10.22 -24.29 -0.59
N LEU A 54 -9.25 -24.92 0.10
CA LEU A 54 -7.97 -24.35 0.43
C LEU A 54 -7.12 -24.04 -0.82
N LYS A 55 -7.12 -24.92 -1.83
CA LYS A 55 -6.44 -24.69 -3.11
C LYS A 55 -7.01 -23.46 -3.82
N LYS A 56 -8.34 -23.33 -3.89
CA LYS A 56 -9.01 -22.16 -4.49
C LYS A 56 -8.65 -20.88 -3.75
N ALA A 57 -8.71 -20.91 -2.42
CA ALA A 57 -8.30 -19.78 -1.60
C ALA A 57 -6.83 -19.41 -1.84
N SER A 58 -5.93 -20.40 -1.86
CA SER A 58 -4.49 -20.19 -2.13
C SER A 58 -4.24 -19.59 -3.51
N THR A 59 -4.92 -20.06 -4.56
CA THR A 59 -4.82 -19.43 -5.89
C THR A 59 -5.30 -17.99 -5.89
N SER A 60 -6.42 -17.70 -5.20
CA SER A 60 -6.97 -16.35 -5.08
C SER A 60 -6.06 -15.42 -4.29
N TYR A 61 -5.44 -15.89 -3.21
CA TYR A 61 -4.49 -15.10 -2.43
C TYR A 61 -3.23 -14.82 -3.24
N ARG A 62 -2.71 -15.79 -3.99
CA ARG A 62 -1.54 -15.57 -4.86
C ARG A 62 -1.81 -14.51 -5.92
N SER A 63 -2.99 -14.49 -6.54
CA SER A 63 -3.37 -13.43 -7.48
C SER A 63 -3.51 -12.07 -6.79
N ALA A 64 -4.23 -12.01 -5.65
CA ALA A 64 -4.39 -10.77 -4.88
C ALA A 64 -3.04 -10.18 -4.43
N ILE A 65 -2.11 -11.01 -3.97
CA ILE A 65 -0.75 -10.58 -3.61
C ILE A 65 -0.01 -10.03 -4.83
N ALA A 66 -0.13 -10.67 -5.99
CA ALA A 66 0.50 -10.18 -7.22
C ALA A 66 -0.05 -8.81 -7.63
N ASP A 67 -1.37 -8.62 -7.54
CA ASP A 67 -2.02 -7.36 -7.89
C ASP A 67 -1.67 -6.25 -6.90
N LEU A 68 -1.64 -6.53 -5.60
CA LEU A 68 -1.18 -5.58 -4.58
C LEU A 68 0.28 -5.17 -4.82
N ARG A 69 1.17 -6.13 -5.10
CA ARG A 69 2.58 -5.81 -5.43
C ARG A 69 2.70 -4.93 -6.67
N ARG A 70 1.89 -5.15 -7.70
CA ARG A 70 1.83 -4.29 -8.90
C ARG A 70 1.36 -2.88 -8.54
N GLN A 71 0.32 -2.76 -7.71
CA GLN A 71 -0.18 -1.46 -7.25
C GLN A 71 0.87 -0.69 -6.45
N VAL A 72 1.58 -1.36 -5.53
CA VAL A 72 2.68 -0.75 -4.76
C VAL A 72 3.75 -0.21 -5.69
N VAL A 73 4.22 -1.00 -6.67
CA VAL A 73 5.24 -0.54 -7.63
C VAL A 73 4.74 0.65 -8.47
N THR A 74 3.47 0.65 -8.89
CA THR A 74 2.87 1.76 -9.62
C THR A 74 2.83 3.03 -8.77
N LEU A 75 2.35 2.94 -7.52
CA LEU A 75 2.29 4.07 -6.60
C LEU A 75 3.69 4.60 -6.27
N GLU A 76 4.68 3.73 -6.04
CA GLU A 76 6.07 4.14 -5.84
C GLU A 76 6.64 4.88 -7.05
N LYS A 77 6.30 4.45 -8.28
CA LYS A 77 6.69 5.16 -9.51
C LYS A 77 6.02 6.51 -9.61
N GLU A 78 4.73 6.62 -9.31
CA GLU A 78 4.02 7.89 -9.30
C GLU A 78 4.58 8.84 -8.23
N LEU A 79 4.87 8.35 -7.02
CA LEU A 79 5.56 9.12 -5.98
C LEU A 79 6.92 9.62 -6.46
N ARG A 80 7.71 8.79 -7.15
CA ARG A 80 8.99 9.19 -7.74
C ARG A 80 8.83 10.22 -8.86
N ARG A 81 7.78 10.13 -9.68
CA ARG A 81 7.46 11.10 -10.73
C ARG A 81 7.07 12.44 -10.12
N VAL A 82 6.20 12.43 -9.11
CA VAL A 82 5.77 13.64 -8.39
C VAL A 82 6.95 14.26 -7.64
N SER A 83 7.76 13.47 -6.93
CA SER A 83 8.93 13.99 -6.20
C SER A 83 10.02 14.54 -7.14
N LYS A 84 10.27 13.87 -8.27
CA LYS A 84 11.18 14.38 -9.30
C LYS A 84 10.62 15.62 -10.01
N GLY A 85 9.31 15.67 -10.23
CA GLY A 85 8.60 16.84 -10.75
C GLY A 85 8.74 18.03 -9.81
N ALA A 86 8.57 17.83 -8.50
CA ALA A 86 8.80 18.85 -7.48
C ALA A 86 10.27 19.31 -7.42
N ALA A 87 11.23 18.38 -7.55
CA ALA A 87 12.65 18.73 -7.59
C ALA A 87 13.04 19.48 -8.88
N ARG A 88 12.38 19.20 -10.01
CA ARG A 88 12.61 19.88 -11.29
C ARG A 88 11.96 21.26 -11.33
N GLN A 89 10.77 21.40 -10.76
CA GLN A 89 10.14 22.70 -10.50
C GLN A 89 11.02 23.58 -9.61
N ALA A 90 11.63 23.00 -8.57
CA ALA A 90 12.59 23.71 -7.72
C ALA A 90 13.92 24.09 -8.43
N ALA A 91 14.27 23.44 -9.54
CA ALA A 91 15.50 23.72 -10.31
C ALA A 91 15.27 24.68 -11.50
N GLU A 92 14.06 24.74 -12.04
CA GLU A 92 13.66 25.70 -13.08
C GLU A 92 13.34 27.10 -12.51
N GLU A 93 13.22 27.24 -11.18
CA GLU A 93 13.17 28.53 -10.48
C GLU A 93 14.57 29.16 -10.32
N THR A 94 15.22 29.48 -11.45
CA THR A 94 16.27 30.53 -11.52
C THR A 94 15.67 31.74 -12.24
N PRO A 95 15.77 32.97 -11.68
CA PRO A 95 14.84 34.03 -12.02
C PRO A 95 15.23 34.73 -13.32
N SER A 96 14.40 34.59 -14.34
CA SER A 96 14.25 35.61 -15.39
C SER A 96 13.00 36.42 -15.06
N ASP A 97 13.20 37.73 -14.93
CA ASP A 97 12.20 38.72 -14.55
C ASP A 97 11.03 38.76 -15.54
N ALA A 98 9.88 38.17 -15.17
CA ALA A 98 8.55 38.51 -15.65
C ALA A 98 7.48 37.76 -14.83
N ASN A 99 6.83 38.46 -13.90
CA ASN A 99 5.71 37.97 -13.07
C ASN A 99 6.00 36.74 -12.19
N GLY A 100 6.86 36.94 -11.19
CA GLY A 100 7.25 35.91 -10.22
C GLY A 100 6.09 35.39 -9.35
N SER A 101 5.70 34.14 -9.59
CA SER A 101 5.07 33.27 -8.59
C SER A 101 6.11 32.42 -7.85
N ASP A 102 7.26 33.01 -7.51
CA ASP A 102 8.11 32.49 -6.44
C ASP A 102 7.29 32.58 -5.14
N THR A 103 6.83 31.44 -4.63
CA THR A 103 6.11 31.42 -3.35
C THR A 103 6.98 30.81 -2.26
N LYS A 104 8.18 31.37 -2.11
CA LYS A 104 8.82 31.58 -0.80
C LYS A 104 7.81 32.14 0.21
N ARG A 105 6.99 31.26 0.81
CA ARG A 105 5.92 31.49 1.80
C ARG A 105 5.54 32.97 1.98
N ARG A 106 4.97 33.60 0.95
CA ARG A 106 4.65 35.02 0.99
C ARG A 106 3.49 35.24 1.97
N PHE A 107 3.83 35.76 3.15
CA PHE A 107 2.85 36.15 4.15
C PHE A 107 1.92 37.25 3.61
N SER A 108 0.61 37.04 3.75
CA SER A 108 -0.42 38.02 3.41
C SER A 108 -1.38 38.15 4.60
N ALA A 109 -1.45 39.35 5.15
CA ALA A 109 -2.33 39.71 6.25
C ALA A 109 -3.81 39.40 5.93
N THR A 110 -4.26 39.80 4.73
CA THR A 110 -5.62 39.54 4.25
C THR A 110 -5.94 38.05 4.17
N ARG A 111 -5.00 37.21 3.68
CA ARG A 111 -5.21 35.76 3.63
C ARG A 111 -5.28 35.12 5.01
N LEU A 112 -4.53 35.65 5.98
CA LEU A 112 -4.59 35.17 7.36
C LEU A 112 -5.99 35.43 7.94
N ALA A 113 -6.48 36.67 7.83
CA ALA A 113 -7.81 37.05 8.31
C ALA A 113 -8.92 36.24 7.63
N ALA A 114 -8.85 36.06 6.31
CA ALA A 114 -9.83 35.26 5.56
C ALA A 114 -9.82 33.78 5.98
N HIS A 115 -8.64 33.20 6.24
CA HIS A 115 -8.52 31.82 6.70
C HIS A 115 -9.14 31.63 8.09
N ARG A 116 -8.84 32.54 9.02
CA ARG A 116 -9.43 32.53 10.36
C ARG A 116 -10.96 32.68 10.30
N ALA A 117 -11.45 33.61 9.48
CA ALA A 117 -12.89 33.83 9.30
C ALA A 117 -13.60 32.59 8.70
N LYS A 118 -12.97 31.92 7.73
CA LYS A 118 -13.49 30.67 7.15
C LYS A 118 -13.64 29.55 8.19
N LEU A 119 -12.75 29.52 9.18
CA LEU A 119 -12.80 28.55 10.28
C LEU A 119 -13.72 28.99 11.43
N GLY A 120 -14.25 30.22 11.40
CA GLY A 120 -15.11 30.75 12.48
C GLY A 120 -14.38 30.97 13.81
N LEU A 121 -13.05 31.07 13.81
CA LEU A 121 -12.25 31.14 15.03
C LEU A 121 -11.99 32.57 15.49
N SER A 122 -11.94 32.77 16.81
CA SER A 122 -11.43 34.01 17.39
C SER A 122 -9.91 34.13 17.15
N ALA A 123 -9.36 35.34 17.17
CA ALA A 123 -7.91 35.53 17.07
C ALA A 123 -7.15 34.90 18.24
N ALA A 124 -7.78 34.82 19.43
CA ALA A 124 -7.21 34.14 20.59
C ALA A 124 -7.08 32.64 20.36
N SER A 125 -8.16 31.97 19.95
CA SER A 125 -8.16 30.53 19.63
C SER A 125 -7.21 30.22 18.47
N TYR A 126 -7.15 31.10 17.45
CA TYR A 126 -6.20 30.94 16.36
C TYR A 126 -4.75 31.13 16.82
N GLY A 127 -4.50 32.08 17.73
CA GLY A 127 -3.19 32.29 18.35
C GLY A 127 -2.72 31.07 19.12
N VAL A 128 -3.61 30.44 19.90
CA VAL A 128 -3.35 29.19 20.62
C VAL A 128 -2.84 28.08 19.70
N LEU A 129 -3.45 27.89 18.53
CA LEU A 129 -3.02 26.90 17.53
C LEU A 129 -1.63 27.18 16.96
N VAL A 130 -1.28 28.46 16.82
CA VAL A 130 -0.01 28.92 16.25
C VAL A 130 1.10 29.03 17.31
N GLY A 131 0.73 29.03 18.61
CA GLY A 131 1.64 29.25 19.73
C GLY A 131 1.98 30.72 20.00
N VAL A 132 1.07 31.64 19.66
CA VAL A 132 1.24 33.09 19.90
C VAL A 132 0.01 33.70 20.55
N SER A 133 0.16 34.91 21.12
CA SER A 133 -0.99 35.62 21.70
C SER A 133 -1.99 36.05 20.62
N GLY A 134 -3.29 36.13 20.96
CA GLY A 134 -4.31 36.65 20.05
C GLY A 134 -4.06 38.08 19.58
N GLN A 135 -3.42 38.90 20.42
CA GLN A 135 -3.02 40.27 20.07
C GLN A 135 -2.00 40.27 18.91
N THR A 136 -1.07 39.33 18.91
CA THR A 136 -0.08 39.17 17.84
C THR A 136 -0.74 38.83 16.51
N ILE A 137 -1.78 37.96 16.53
CA ILE A 137 -2.58 37.65 15.34
C ILE A 137 -3.26 38.90 14.79
N TYR A 138 -3.88 39.72 15.64
CA TYR A 138 -4.48 40.99 15.19
C TYR A 138 -3.45 41.95 14.59
N HIS A 139 -2.26 42.07 15.18
CA HIS A 139 -1.20 42.92 14.64
C HIS A 139 -0.72 42.44 13.25
N TRP A 140 -0.69 41.14 13.02
CA TRP A 140 -0.37 40.57 11.72
C TRP A 140 -1.50 40.74 10.70
N GLU A 141 -2.76 40.57 11.11
CA GLU A 141 -3.95 40.81 10.27
C GLU A 141 -4.07 42.29 9.85
N GLN A 142 -3.67 43.21 10.73
CA GLN A 142 -3.62 44.65 10.46
C GLN A 142 -2.35 45.09 9.72
N GLY A 143 -1.39 44.19 9.50
CA GLY A 143 -0.11 44.51 8.85
C GLY A 143 0.85 45.36 9.69
N LYS A 144 0.56 45.59 10.98
CA LYS A 144 1.41 46.34 11.91
C LYS A 144 2.73 45.63 12.21
N ALA A 145 2.75 44.31 12.10
CA ALA A 145 3.93 43.49 12.29
C ALA A 145 3.96 42.33 11.28
N ARG A 146 5.15 41.80 11.01
CA ARG A 146 5.33 40.62 10.16
C ARG A 146 5.79 39.42 11.00
N PRO A 147 5.25 38.21 10.77
CA PRO A 147 5.69 37.02 11.48
C PRO A 147 7.15 36.70 11.15
N ARG A 148 7.91 36.22 12.14
CA ARG A 148 9.27 35.69 11.96
C ARG A 148 9.22 34.33 11.25
N ALA A 149 10.37 33.86 10.76
CA ALA A 149 10.47 32.60 10.01
C ALA A 149 9.79 31.41 10.72
N ALA A 150 10.10 31.17 12.00
CA ALA A 150 9.47 30.10 12.79
C ALA A 150 7.94 30.22 12.86
N GLN A 151 7.42 31.45 13.00
CA GLN A 151 5.98 31.71 13.07
C GLN A 151 5.29 31.52 11.71
N LEU A 152 5.99 31.77 10.61
CA LEU A 152 5.48 31.44 9.27
C LEU A 152 5.35 29.93 9.05
N GLU A 153 6.20 29.13 9.70
CA GLU A 153 6.08 27.66 9.66
C GLU A 153 4.87 27.20 10.45
N SER A 154 4.69 27.71 11.69
CA SER A 154 3.48 27.42 12.48
C SER A 154 2.20 27.87 11.78
N LEU A 155 2.22 28.99 11.07
CA LEU A 155 1.07 29.43 10.27
C LEU A 155 0.82 28.51 9.07
N ALA A 156 1.87 27.95 8.46
CA ALA A 156 1.73 27.01 7.36
C ALA A 156 1.17 25.66 7.82
N THR A 157 1.60 25.17 9.00
CA THR A 157 1.07 23.91 9.57
C THR A 157 -0.42 24.05 9.90
N VAL A 158 -0.83 25.15 10.55
CA VAL A 158 -2.24 25.39 10.90
C VAL A 158 -3.13 25.52 9.65
N ARG A 159 -2.62 26.06 8.54
CA ARG A 159 -3.36 26.15 7.27
C ARG A 159 -3.64 24.79 6.62
N ASN A 160 -2.88 23.75 6.97
CA ASN A 160 -3.07 22.41 6.45
C ASN A 160 -3.96 21.52 7.36
N LEU A 161 -4.38 22.02 8.53
CA LEU A 161 -5.24 21.28 9.44
C LEU A 161 -6.71 21.35 9.01
N GLY A 162 -7.43 20.23 9.15
CA GLY A 162 -8.86 20.19 8.94
C GLY A 162 -9.66 20.76 10.12
N ALA A 163 -10.93 21.11 9.90
CA ALA A 163 -11.81 21.62 10.95
C ALA A 163 -11.89 20.69 12.19
N ARG A 164 -11.82 19.37 11.97
CA ARG A 164 -11.79 18.33 13.03
C ARG A 164 -10.54 18.42 13.89
N ASP A 165 -9.36 18.47 13.27
CA ASP A 165 -8.07 18.53 13.98
C ASP A 165 -7.95 19.82 14.80
N ILE A 166 -8.54 20.91 14.28
CA ILE A 166 -8.56 22.20 14.97
C ILE A 166 -9.40 22.10 16.26
N THR A 167 -10.59 21.50 16.19
CA THR A 167 -11.43 21.33 17.39
C THR A 167 -10.77 20.45 18.45
N GLU A 168 -10.09 19.38 18.03
CA GLU A 168 -9.38 18.48 18.95
C GLU A 168 -8.20 19.19 19.62
N ARG A 169 -7.41 19.96 18.87
CA ARG A 169 -6.28 20.72 19.42
C ARG A 169 -6.69 21.85 20.35
N LEU A 170 -7.86 22.47 20.10
CA LEU A 170 -8.40 23.49 20.99
C LEU A 170 -9.02 22.89 22.25
N ALA A 171 -9.54 21.66 22.19
CA ALA A 171 -10.05 20.96 23.38
C ALA A 171 -8.95 20.43 24.30
N ALA A 172 -7.74 20.18 23.75
CA ALA A 172 -6.58 19.67 24.48
C ALA A 172 -5.72 20.76 25.16
N GLN A 173 -6.08 22.04 25.03
CA GLN A 173 -5.40 23.19 25.64
C GLN A 173 -6.23 23.80 26.76
#